data_AF-A0A8J3DHH0-F1
#
_entry.id   AF-A0A8J3DHH0-F1
#
_cell.length_a   1.000
_cell.length_b   1.000
_cell.length_c   1.000
_cell.angle_alpha   90.00
_cell.angle_beta   90.00
_cell.angle_gamma   90.00
#
_symmetry.space_group_name_H-M   'P 1'
#
loop_
_entity.id
_entity.type
_entity.pdbx_description
1 polymer ?
#
loop_
_entity_poly.entity_id
_entity_poly.type
_entity_poly.pdbx_seq_one_letter_code
_entity_poly.pdbx_strand_id
1 'polypeptide(L)'
;MSEKNRTCKIVVDSTAEEISISGLSSEDLTIGCESDIDFTELVLSLAKLIDKGEPLTLEMPAEESDEKTSLVLATIKNITEAYNASLEVAELSACAESDTSDDDDIPF
;
A
#
# COMPACT_ATOMS: atom_id res chain seq x y z
N MET A 1 19.81 2.15 5.97
CA MET A 1 19.48 0.94 5.17
C MET A 1 18.87 1.45 3.88
N SER A 2 19.14 0.84 2.71
CA SER A 2 18.48 1.27 1.48
C SER A 2 17.02 0.81 1.56
N GLU A 3 16.11 1.72 1.91
CA GLU A 3 14.67 1.50 1.83
C GLU A 3 14.36 1.05 0.39
N LYS A 4 14.03 -0.23 0.22
CA LYS A 4 13.58 -0.76 -1.07
C LYS A 4 12.13 -0.33 -1.24
N ASN A 5 11.94 0.87 -1.79
CA ASN A 5 10.62 1.30 -2.22
C ASN A 5 10.17 0.43 -3.39
N ARG A 6 9.04 -0.23 -3.24
CA ARG A 6 8.52 -1.17 -4.23
C ARG A 6 7.57 -0.44 -5.17
N THR A 7 8.00 -0.29 -6.42
CA THR A 7 7.15 0.31 -7.46
C THR A 7 6.20 -0.74 -8.03
N CYS A 8 4.91 -0.41 -8.02
CA CYS A 8 3.85 -1.19 -8.64
C CYS A 8 3.23 -0.38 -9.77
N LYS A 9 2.93 -1.04 -10.88
CA LYS A 9 2.39 -0.41 -12.08
C LYS A 9 0.95 -0.82 -12.26
N ILE A 10 0.08 0.16 -12.48
CA ILE A 10 -1.33 -0.08 -12.79
C ILE A 10 -1.54 0.06 -14.30
N VAL A 11 -2.21 -0.91 -14.89
CA VAL A 11 -2.65 -0.91 -16.29
C VAL A 11 -4.17 -1.11 -16.31
N VAL A 12 -4.86 -0.31 -17.10
CA VAL A 12 -6.31 -0.40 -17.29
C VAL A 12 -6.55 -1.01 -18.67
N ASP A 13 -7.33 -2.09 -18.71
CA ASP A 13 -7.85 -2.67 -19.95
C ASP A 13 -9.35 -2.36 -20.06
N SER A 14 -9.67 -1.29 -20.78
CA SER A 14 -11.06 -0.88 -21.01
C SER A 14 -11.83 -1.86 -21.91
N THR A 15 -11.16 -2.76 -22.63
CA THR A 15 -11.81 -3.76 -23.50
C THR A 15 -12.27 -4.96 -22.68
N ALA A 16 -11.45 -5.38 -21.73
CA ALA A 16 -11.75 -6.45 -20.80
C ALA A 16 -12.54 -5.97 -19.56
N GLU A 17 -12.67 -4.66 -19.36
CA GLU A 17 -13.19 -4.04 -18.13
C GLU A 17 -12.37 -4.48 -16.89
N GLU A 18 -11.05 -4.50 -17.01
CA GLU A 18 -10.14 -5.01 -15.98
C GLU A 18 -9.04 -3.99 -15.63
N ILE A 19 -8.58 -4.04 -14.38
CA ILE A 19 -7.41 -3.29 -13.91
C ILE A 19 -6.37 -4.30 -13.45
N SER A 20 -5.18 -4.25 -14.04
CA SER A 20 -4.05 -5.10 -13.66
C SER A 20 -3.00 -4.31 -12.89
N ILE A 21 -2.51 -4.88 -11.80
CA ILE A 21 -1.50 -4.30 -10.90
C ILE A 21 -0.29 -5.23 -10.89
N SER A 22 0.79 -4.78 -11.52
CA SER A 22 2.06 -5.50 -11.57
C SER A 22 3.01 -5.02 -10.49
N GLY A 23 3.87 -5.92 -10.01
CA GLY A 23 4.94 -5.60 -9.06
C GLY A 23 4.54 -5.74 -7.58
N LEU A 24 3.26 -5.93 -7.28
CA LEU A 24 2.73 -6.17 -5.93
C LEU A 24 3.18 -7.55 -5.39
N SER A 25 3.06 -8.56 -6.23
CA SER A 25 3.35 -9.97 -5.98
C SER A 25 4.19 -10.56 -7.10
N SER A 26 4.54 -11.85 -6.99
CA SER A 26 5.17 -12.62 -8.08
C SER A 26 4.24 -12.84 -9.27
N GLU A 27 2.94 -12.69 -9.06
CA GLU A 27 1.89 -12.72 -10.06
C GLU A 27 1.22 -11.34 -10.10
N ASP A 28 0.80 -10.94 -11.30
CA ASP A 28 0.02 -9.73 -11.51
C ASP A 28 -1.37 -9.91 -10.90
N LEU A 29 -1.85 -8.88 -10.20
CA LEU A 29 -3.18 -8.88 -9.63
C LEU A 29 -4.15 -8.24 -10.63
N THR A 30 -5.23 -8.94 -10.98
CA THR A 30 -6.28 -8.42 -11.87
C THR A 30 -7.55 -8.18 -11.08
N ILE A 31 -8.11 -6.99 -11.21
CA ILE A 31 -9.36 -6.56 -10.56
C ILE A 31 -10.37 -6.32 -11.68
N GLY A 32 -11.44 -7.11 -11.69
CA GLY A 32 -12.57 -6.89 -12.58
C GLY A 32 -13.35 -5.64 -12.17
N CYS A 33 -13.61 -4.76 -13.13
CA CYS A 33 -14.50 -3.60 -12.98
C CYS A 33 -15.96 -3.95 -13.29
N GLU A 34 -16.36 -5.21 -13.15
CA GLU A 34 -17.75 -5.66 -13.32
C GLU A 34 -18.63 -5.23 -12.12
N SER A 35 -19.90 -5.64 -12.11
CA SER A 35 -20.93 -5.07 -11.21
C SER A 35 -20.56 -5.14 -9.72
N ASP A 36 -19.80 -6.15 -9.31
CA ASP A 36 -19.29 -6.33 -7.95
C ASP A 36 -17.77 -6.38 -8.02
N ILE A 37 -17.11 -5.36 -7.44
CA ILE A 37 -15.65 -5.25 -7.47
C ILE A 37 -15.10 -5.85 -6.19
N ASP A 38 -14.35 -6.94 -6.31
CA ASP A 38 -13.66 -7.57 -5.19
C ASP A 38 -12.25 -6.99 -5.02
N PHE A 39 -11.99 -6.37 -3.86
CA PHE A 39 -10.66 -5.86 -3.48
C PHE A 39 -9.94 -6.78 -2.49
N THR A 40 -10.48 -7.99 -2.23
CA THR A 40 -9.98 -8.87 -1.17
C THR A 40 -8.53 -9.27 -1.46
N GLU A 41 -8.23 -9.64 -2.70
CA GLU A 41 -6.86 -10.02 -3.10
C GLU A 41 -5.88 -8.85 -3.05
N LEU A 42 -6.33 -7.63 -3.36
CA LEU A 42 -5.53 -6.42 -3.22
C LEU A 42 -5.13 -6.19 -1.76
N VAL A 43 -6.12 -6.20 -0.87
CA VAL A 43 -5.90 -5.97 0.56
C VAL A 43 -5.01 -7.07 1.15
N LEU A 44 -5.23 -8.34 0.78
CA LEU A 44 -4.38 -9.46 1.21
C LEU A 44 -2.93 -9.31 0.74
N SER A 45 -2.72 -8.85 -0.49
CA SER A 45 -1.38 -8.66 -1.05
C SER A 45 -0.66 -7.50 -0.39
N LEU A 46 -1.36 -6.39 -0.11
CA LEU A 46 -0.83 -5.25 0.65
C LEU A 46 -0.51 -5.65 2.10
N ALA A 47 -1.38 -6.41 2.76
CA ALA A 47 -1.15 -6.90 4.12
C ALA A 47 0.13 -7.73 4.23
N LYS A 48 0.42 -8.60 3.25
CA LYS A 48 1.68 -9.37 3.19
C LYS A 48 2.93 -8.49 3.05
N LEU A 49 2.79 -7.25 2.58
CA LEU A 49 3.90 -6.30 2.48
C LEU A 49 4.09 -5.53 3.79
N ILE A 50 3.04 -5.37 4.61
CA ILE A 50 3.15 -4.84 5.97
C ILE A 50 4.13 -5.70 6.78
N ASP A 51 3.99 -7.03 6.69
CA ASP A 51 4.89 -7.98 7.37
C ASP A 51 6.37 -7.80 6.96
N LYS A 52 6.64 -7.20 5.80
CA LYS A 52 8.00 -6.96 5.28
C LYS A 52 8.52 -5.55 5.57
N GLY A 53 7.67 -4.61 5.98
CA GLY A 53 8.08 -3.22 6.23
C GLY A 53 8.47 -2.45 4.97
N GLU A 54 7.95 -2.81 3.80
CA GLU A 54 8.38 -2.21 2.52
C GLU A 54 7.36 -1.15 2.04
N PRO A 55 7.76 0.13 1.89
CA PRO A 55 6.87 1.16 1.34
C PRO A 55 6.60 0.92 -0.14
N LEU A 56 5.46 1.43 -0.61
CA LEU A 56 4.89 1.07 -1.90
C LEU A 56 4.55 2.30 -2.73
N THR A 57 5.00 2.33 -3.98
CA THR A 57 4.71 3.44 -4.91
C THR A 57 3.85 2.93 -6.05
N LEU A 58 2.72 3.58 -6.31
CA LEU A 58 1.85 3.26 -7.43
C LEU A 58 2.11 4.19 -8.63
N GLU A 59 2.37 3.59 -9.78
CA GLU A 59 2.37 4.27 -11.07
C GLU A 59 0.96 4.17 -11.68
N MET A 60 0.23 5.27 -11.61
CA MET A 60 -1.12 5.40 -12.16
C MET A 60 -1.09 5.65 -13.67
N PRO A 61 -2.08 5.14 -14.43
CA PRO A 61 -2.24 5.49 -15.84
C PRO A 61 -2.50 7.00 -16.01
N ALA A 62 -2.02 7.57 -17.12
CA ALA A 62 -2.15 9.00 -17.42
C ALA A 62 -3.49 9.39 -18.07
N GLU A 63 -4.29 8.41 -18.51
CA GLU A 63 -5.49 8.64 -19.31
C GLU A 63 -6.77 8.71 -18.47
N GLU A 64 -7.70 9.57 -18.88
CA GLU A 64 -9.05 9.63 -18.32
C GLU A 64 -9.75 8.29 -18.56
N SER A 65 -9.97 7.56 -17.47
CA SER A 65 -10.76 6.34 -17.45
C SER A 65 -12.22 6.67 -17.16
N ASP A 66 -13.16 5.80 -17.56
CA ASP A 66 -14.58 5.93 -17.22
C ASP A 66 -14.80 6.16 -15.72
N GLU A 67 -15.91 6.82 -15.34
CA GLU A 67 -16.22 7.22 -13.95
C GLU A 67 -16.06 6.06 -12.96
N LYS A 68 -16.49 4.86 -13.36
CA LYS A 68 -16.34 3.64 -12.57
C LYS A 68 -14.87 3.27 -12.36
N THR A 69 -14.10 3.16 -13.43
CA THR A 69 -12.66 2.84 -13.37
C THR A 69 -11.90 3.89 -12.57
N SER A 70 -12.25 5.17 -12.73
CA SER A 70 -11.69 6.27 -11.93
C SER A 70 -11.95 6.10 -10.44
N LEU A 71 -13.15 5.67 -10.05
CA LEU A 71 -13.49 5.34 -8.67
C LEU A 71 -12.65 4.16 -8.14
N VAL A 72 -12.45 3.12 -8.96
CA VAL A 72 -11.61 1.95 -8.59
C VAL A 72 -10.15 2.38 -8.40
N LEU A 73 -9.59 3.15 -9.33
CA LEU A 73 -8.23 3.68 -9.23
C LEU A 73 -8.04 4.58 -8.00
N ALA A 74 -9.00 5.46 -7.73
CA ALA A 74 -8.99 6.30 -6.53
C ALA A 74 -9.03 5.47 -5.25
N THR A 75 -9.81 4.38 -5.24
CA THR A 75 -9.89 3.45 -4.12
C THR A 75 -8.55 2.74 -3.89
N ILE A 76 -7.95 2.19 -4.95
CA ILE A 76 -6.63 1.54 -4.89
C ILE A 76 -5.57 2.52 -4.35
N LYS A 77 -5.60 3.78 -4.83
CA LYS A 77 -4.71 4.84 -4.37
C LYS A 77 -4.87 5.08 -2.87
N ASN A 78 -6.10 5.30 -2.41
CA ASN A 78 -6.40 5.58 -1.00
C ASN A 78 -5.95 4.44 -0.08
N ILE A 79 -6.19 3.18 -0.48
CA ILE A 79 -5.76 2.01 0.30
C ILE A 79 -4.23 1.99 0.43
N THR A 80 -3.52 2.30 -0.65
CA THR A 80 -2.05 2.27 -0.65
C THR A 80 -1.44 3.45 0.11
N GLU A 81 -2.04 4.65 0.02
CA GLU A 81 -1.64 5.80 0.83
C GLU A 81 -1.86 5.52 2.33
N ALA A 82 -2.99 4.91 2.70
CA ALA A 82 -3.26 4.50 4.07
C ALA A 82 -2.28 3.41 4.57
N TYR A 83 -1.91 2.46 3.70
CA TYR A 83 -0.86 1.48 3.97
C TYR A 83 0.49 2.14 4.28
N ASN A 84 0.96 3.05 3.42
CA ASN A 84 2.24 3.72 3.60
C ASN A 84 2.25 4.57 4.88
N ALA A 85 1.18 5.33 5.13
CA ALA A 85 1.05 6.13 6.35
C ALA A 85 1.06 5.24 7.61
N SER A 86 0.44 4.06 7.56
CA SER A 86 0.46 3.11 8.68
C SER A 86 1.86 2.54 8.95
N LEU A 87 2.65 2.38 7.89
CA LEU A 87 4.06 1.96 7.98
C LEU A 87 4.91 3.04 8.68
N GLU A 88 4.76 4.30 8.29
CA GLU A 88 5.49 5.43 8.90
C GLU A 88 5.17 5.56 10.40
N VAL A 89 3.90 5.39 10.79
CA VAL A 89 3.49 5.41 12.21
C VAL A 89 4.12 4.27 13.00
N ALA A 90 4.27 3.09 12.41
CA ALA A 90 4.93 1.95 13.06
C ALA A 90 6.43 2.21 13.32
N GLU A 91 7.13 2.86 12.39
CA GLU A 91 8.54 3.24 12.57
C GLU A 91 8.73 4.31 13.66
N LEU A 92 7.81 5.28 13.73
CA LEU A 92 7.81 6.31 14.78
C LEU A 92 7.49 5.75 16.17
N SER A 93 6.63 4.72 16.25
CA SER A 93 6.28 4.07 17.53
C SER A 93 7.42 3.21 18.09
N ALA A 94 8.25 2.60 17.24
CA ALA A 94 9.37 1.76 17.68
C ALA A 94 10.54 2.56 18.30
N CYS A 95 10.59 3.88 18.06
CA CYS A 95 11.63 4.76 18.58
C CYS A 95 11.29 5.38 19.95
N ALA A 96 10.07 5.19 20.47
CA ALA A 96 9.61 5.84 21.71
C ALA A 96 9.89 5.02 22.99
N GLU A 97 10.36 3.77 22.88
CA GLU A 97 10.58 2.88 24.03
C GLU A 97 12.06 2.73 24.42
N SER A 98 12.83 3.82 24.41
CA SER A 98 14.22 3.81 24.91
C SER A 98 14.56 5.10 25.66
N ASP A 99 13.75 5.47 26.65
CA ASP A 99 14.17 6.44 27.68
C ASP A 99 13.47 6.17 29.03
N THR A 100 13.54 4.93 29.49
CA THR A 100 13.48 4.64 30.93
C THR A 100 14.84 4.12 31.38
N SER A 101 15.88 4.90 31.13
CA SER A 101 17.11 4.76 31.90
C SER A 101 16.82 5.30 33.30
N ASP A 102 16.38 4.38 34.15
CA ASP A 102 16.72 4.23 35.56
C ASP A 102 17.88 5.14 35.99
N ASP A 103 17.58 6.38 36.39
CA ASP A 103 18.53 7.23 37.13
C ASP A 103 18.10 7.20 38.60
N ASP A 104 18.49 6.10 39.23
CA ASP A 104 18.49 5.87 40.68
C ASP A 104 19.53 6.79 41.33
N ASP A 105 19.26 8.11 41.35
CA ASP A 105 20.10 9.08 42.05
C ASP A 105 19.22 10.09 42.81
N ILE A 106 18.61 9.62 43.91
CA ILE A 106 18.02 10.47 44.93
C ILE A 106 19.11 10.76 45.96
N PRO A 107 19.75 11.95 45.98
CA PRO A 107 20.70 12.28 47.02
C PRO A 107 19.94 12.59 48.32
N PHE A 108 20.34 11.90 49.40
CA PHE A 108 19.98 12.20 50.79
C PHE A 108 20.41 13.61 51.21
#